data_AF-A0A3B4FM74-F1
#
_entry.id   AF-A0A3B4FM74-F1
#
_cell.length_a   1.000
_cell.length_b   1.000
_cell.length_c   1.000
_cell.angle_alpha   90.00
_cell.angle_beta   90.00
_cell.angle_gamma   90.00
#
_symmetry.space_group_name_H-M   'P 1'
#
loop_
_entity.id
_entity.type
_entity.pdbx_description
1 polymer ?
#
loop_
_entity_poly.entity_id
_entity_poly.type
_entity_poly.pdbx_seq_one_letter_code
_entity_poly.pdbx_strand_id
1 'polypeptide(L)'
;WSGVTVGPPECMVCNGENYRGKISTTENGFTCQRWDSQKPHNHGYNPSTLPLKYLEENYCRNPDGDPRPWCFTTSSSKRWDFCSIPRCSKSSRLMRIIISQYWKIWCTTDVCCQTPQVSIALTFDSC
;
A
#
# COMPACT_ATOMS: atom_id res chain seq x y z
N TRP A 1 -11.31 -6.52 -29.76
CA TRP A 1 -11.42 -5.89 -28.43
C TRP A 1 -10.64 -6.72 -27.43
N SER A 2 -9.32 -6.54 -27.38
CA SER A 2 -8.45 -7.27 -26.46
C SER A 2 -8.59 -6.61 -25.09
N GLY A 3 -9.37 -7.22 -24.20
CA GLY A 3 -9.45 -6.81 -22.81
C GLY A 3 -8.09 -7.00 -22.15
N VAL A 4 -7.42 -5.89 -21.82
CA VAL A 4 -6.26 -5.92 -20.94
C VAL A 4 -6.77 -6.37 -19.58
N THR A 5 -6.57 -7.63 -19.22
CA THR A 5 -6.68 -8.07 -17.83
C THR A 5 -5.56 -7.39 -17.08
N VAL A 6 -5.82 -6.20 -16.52
CA VAL A 6 -4.91 -5.56 -15.57
C VAL A 6 -4.83 -6.51 -14.39
N GLY A 7 -3.76 -7.30 -14.34
CA GLY A 7 -3.48 -8.16 -13.20
C GLY A 7 -3.50 -7.34 -11.91
N PRO A 8 -3.81 -7.95 -10.76
CA PRO A 8 -3.77 -7.26 -9.49
C PRO A 8 -2.38 -6.58 -9.34
N PRO A 9 -2.32 -5.33 -8.86
CA PRO A 9 -1.07 -4.58 -8.79
C PRO A 9 -0.03 -5.37 -8.00
N GLU A 10 1.08 -5.71 -8.67
CA GLU A 10 2.21 -6.42 -8.05
C GLU A 10 3.02 -5.52 -7.11
N CYS A 11 2.76 -4.21 -7.15
CA CYS A 11 3.48 -3.18 -6.42
C CYS A 11 2.52 -2.23 -5.69
N MET A 12 3.01 -1.58 -4.65
CA MET A 12 2.25 -0.57 -3.89
C MET A 12 2.57 0.85 -4.38
N VAL A 13 1.56 1.71 -4.34
CA VAL A 13 1.67 3.16 -4.51
C VAL A 13 1.46 3.79 -3.13
N CYS A 14 2.19 4.86 -2.81
CA CYS A 14 2.13 5.52 -1.50
C CYS A 14 2.40 4.55 -0.33
N ASN A 15 1.50 4.50 0.64
CA ASN A 15 1.49 3.59 1.78
C ASN A 15 0.72 2.28 1.51
N GLY A 16 0.17 2.10 0.30
CA GLY A 16 -0.48 0.86 -0.10
C GLY A 16 -1.92 0.65 0.42
N GLU A 17 -2.65 1.68 0.84
CA GLU A 17 -4.10 1.57 1.15
C GLU A 17 -4.91 0.98 -0.01
N ASN A 18 -4.52 1.32 -1.23
CA ASN A 18 -5.14 0.82 -2.46
C ASN A 18 -4.44 -0.41 -3.05
N TYR A 19 -3.53 -1.05 -2.32
CA TYR A 19 -2.89 -2.28 -2.77
C TYR A 19 -3.91 -3.42 -2.87
N ARG A 20 -3.96 -4.07 -4.04
CA ARG A 20 -4.83 -5.23 -4.35
C ARG A 20 -4.04 -6.45 -4.82
N GLY A 21 -2.73 -6.45 -4.62
CA GLY A 21 -1.89 -7.61 -4.90
C GLY A 21 -2.17 -8.77 -3.96
N LYS A 22 -1.55 -9.92 -4.27
CA LYS A 22 -1.80 -11.21 -3.62
C LYS A 22 -0.66 -11.67 -2.70
N ILE A 23 0.25 -10.77 -2.33
CA ILE A 23 1.31 -11.09 -1.35
C ILE A 23 0.65 -11.43 -0.02
N SER A 24 1.03 -12.57 0.56
CA SER A 24 0.47 -13.14 1.80
C SER A 24 1.57 -13.64 2.76
N THR A 25 2.78 -13.08 2.61
CA THR A 25 3.93 -13.37 3.46
C THR A 25 4.56 -12.06 3.91
N THR A 26 4.93 -11.98 5.18
CA THR A 26 5.50 -10.79 5.80
C THR A 26 6.98 -10.64 5.43
N GLU A 27 7.56 -9.48 5.71
CA GLU A 27 8.99 -9.19 5.49
C GLU A 27 9.90 -10.19 6.23
N ASN A 28 9.49 -10.63 7.41
CA ASN A 28 10.20 -11.64 8.20
C ASN A 28 9.81 -13.09 7.86
N GLY A 29 9.06 -13.33 6.78
CA GLY A 29 8.72 -14.67 6.31
C GLY A 29 7.55 -15.33 7.02
N PHE A 30 6.77 -14.61 7.84
CA PHE A 30 5.58 -15.19 8.45
C PHE A 30 4.43 -15.29 7.45
N THR A 31 3.69 -16.41 7.48
CA THR A 31 2.45 -16.54 6.70
C THR A 31 1.36 -15.66 7.30
N CYS A 32 0.65 -14.93 6.45
CA CYS A 32 -0.47 -14.12 6.88
C CYS A 32 -1.67 -14.98 7.30
N GLN A 33 -2.32 -14.59 8.39
CA GLN A 33 -3.63 -15.07 8.83
C GLN A 33 -4.72 -14.47 7.91
N ARG A 34 -5.76 -15.25 7.60
CA ARG A 34 -6.91 -14.74 6.84
C ARG A 34 -7.66 -13.68 7.63
N TRP A 35 -8.09 -12.61 6.97
CA TRP A 35 -8.80 -11.50 7.61
C TRP A 35 -10.19 -11.88 8.16
N ASP A 36 -10.81 -12.94 7.63
CA ASP A 36 -12.04 -13.49 8.18
C ASP A 36 -11.81 -14.51 9.32
N SER A 37 -10.56 -14.89 9.59
CA SER A 37 -10.18 -15.78 10.69
C SER A 37 -9.92 -15.01 11.97
N GLN A 38 -10.35 -15.58 13.10
CA GLN A 38 -10.07 -15.06 14.45
C GLN A 38 -8.99 -15.87 15.20
N LYS A 39 -8.25 -16.71 14.47
CA LYS A 39 -7.16 -17.55 15.01
C LYS A 39 -5.92 -17.47 14.11
N PRO A 40 -4.70 -17.46 14.68
CA PRO A 40 -4.40 -17.42 16.13
C PRO A 40 -4.70 -16.08 16.81
N HIS A 41 -4.81 -14.99 16.04
CA HIS A 41 -5.00 -13.65 16.60
C HIS A 41 -6.44 -13.18 16.39
N ASN A 42 -7.17 -12.98 17.49
CA ASN A 42 -8.47 -12.31 17.45
C ASN A 42 -8.29 -10.81 17.12
N HIS A 43 -9.10 -10.23 16.22
CA HIS A 43 -9.00 -8.84 15.78
C HIS A 43 -10.32 -8.27 15.21
N GLY A 44 -10.44 -6.93 15.21
CA GLY A 44 -11.61 -6.20 14.71
C GLY A 44 -11.66 -5.96 13.19
N TYR A 45 -10.62 -6.33 12.44
CA TYR A 45 -10.56 -6.12 10.98
C TYR A 45 -11.34 -7.19 10.20
N ASN A 46 -12.68 -7.16 10.33
CA ASN A 46 -13.55 -8.13 9.65
C ASN A 46 -13.98 -7.60 8.26
N PRO A 47 -13.80 -8.38 7.17
CA PRO A 47 -14.19 -7.97 5.82
C PRO A 47 -15.65 -7.56 5.68
N SER A 48 -16.56 -8.21 6.42
CA SER A 48 -17.99 -7.89 6.42
C SER A 48 -18.30 -6.52 7.02
N THR A 49 -17.46 -6.05 7.95
CA THR A 49 -17.60 -4.73 8.60
C THR A 49 -16.82 -3.63 7.90
N LEU A 50 -15.77 -4.00 7.14
CA LEU A 50 -14.87 -3.08 6.44
C LEU A 50 -14.80 -3.41 4.93
N PRO A 51 -15.92 -3.39 4.19
CA PRO A 51 -15.95 -3.82 2.79
C PRO A 51 -15.07 -2.95 1.88
N LEU A 52 -14.88 -1.67 2.21
CA LEU A 52 -14.04 -0.72 1.46
C LEU A 52 -12.54 -0.87 1.74
N LYS A 53 -12.13 -1.80 2.62
CA LYS A 53 -10.71 -2.06 2.92
C LYS A 53 -10.17 -3.30 2.21
N TYR A 54 -11.00 -3.98 1.41
CA TYR A 54 -10.59 -5.07 0.51
C TYR A 54 -9.79 -6.17 1.24
N LEU A 55 -10.23 -6.51 2.44
CA LEU A 55 -9.61 -7.49 3.34
C LEU A 55 -9.87 -8.93 2.85
N GLU A 56 -9.37 -9.24 1.67
CA GLU A 56 -9.58 -10.52 0.99
C GLU A 56 -8.54 -11.55 1.39
N GLU A 57 -8.99 -12.78 1.65
CA GLU A 57 -8.15 -13.92 2.04
C GLU A 57 -7.17 -13.56 3.16
N ASN A 58 -5.88 -13.85 2.97
CA ASN A 58 -4.79 -13.47 3.85
C ASN A 58 -3.81 -12.51 3.16
N TYR A 59 -4.28 -11.71 2.19
CA TYR A 59 -3.40 -10.80 1.46
C TYR A 59 -3.06 -9.59 2.30
N CYS A 60 -1.84 -9.08 2.16
CA CYS A 60 -1.38 -7.89 2.85
C CYS A 60 -2.25 -6.68 2.48
N ARG A 61 -2.70 -5.91 3.48
CA ARG A 61 -3.54 -4.72 3.31
C ARG A 61 -3.14 -3.64 4.28
N ASN A 62 -3.57 -2.42 4.00
CA ASN A 62 -3.36 -1.27 4.88
C ASN A 62 -4.72 -0.64 5.19
N PRO A 63 -5.49 -1.19 6.13
CA PRO A 63 -6.83 -0.70 6.43
C PRO A 63 -6.85 0.58 7.27
N ASP A 64 -5.78 0.89 7.99
CA ASP A 64 -5.68 1.90 9.04
C ASP A 64 -4.76 3.08 8.73
N GLY A 65 -4.15 3.11 7.55
CA GLY A 65 -3.29 4.20 7.11
C GLY A 65 -1.86 4.10 7.64
N ASP A 66 -1.44 2.91 8.05
CA ASP A 66 -0.07 2.60 8.44
C ASP A 66 0.94 2.94 7.32
N PRO A 67 2.25 2.97 7.59
CA PRO A 67 3.24 3.31 6.57
C PRO A 67 3.32 2.36 5.38
N ARG A 68 2.93 1.09 5.56
CA ARG A 68 2.97 0.01 4.55
C ARG A 68 1.87 -1.01 4.80
N PRO A 69 1.47 -1.81 3.79
CA PRO A 69 0.56 -2.93 4.02
C PRO A 69 1.17 -3.98 4.95
N TRP A 70 0.31 -4.55 5.77
CA TRP A 70 0.63 -5.50 6.81
C TRP A 70 -0.44 -6.60 6.85
N CYS A 71 -0.22 -7.62 7.68
CA CYS A 71 -1.21 -8.64 7.98
C CYS A 71 -1.02 -9.18 9.41
N PHE A 72 -2.06 -9.78 9.98
CA PHE A 72 -1.91 -10.67 11.12
C PHE A 72 -1.12 -11.90 10.71
N THR A 73 -0.30 -12.47 11.58
CA THR A 73 0.50 -13.67 11.23
C THR A 73 -0.14 -14.95 11.74
N THR A 74 0.19 -16.10 11.16
CA THR A 74 -0.20 -17.41 11.70
C THR A 74 0.66 -17.86 12.88
N SER A 75 1.71 -17.10 13.23
CA SER A 75 2.57 -17.39 14.37
C SER A 75 1.99 -16.81 15.66
N SER A 76 1.92 -17.60 16.73
CA SER A 76 1.51 -17.11 18.05
C SER A 76 2.48 -16.10 18.66
N SER A 77 3.76 -16.12 18.26
CA SER A 77 4.81 -15.24 18.79
C SER A 77 4.80 -13.83 18.22
N LYS A 78 4.15 -13.62 17.06
CA LYS A 78 4.11 -12.33 16.36
C LYS A 78 2.69 -12.05 15.91
N ARG A 79 2.02 -11.10 16.57
CA ARG A 79 0.60 -10.80 16.28
C ARG A 79 0.36 -10.33 14.84
N TRP A 80 1.17 -9.39 14.38
CA TRP A 80 1.10 -8.81 13.04
C TRP A 80 2.51 -8.40 12.60
N ASP A 81 2.72 -8.26 11.30
CA ASP A 81 4.00 -7.82 10.74
C ASP A 81 3.80 -7.15 9.38
N PHE A 82 4.75 -6.31 8.97
CA PHE A 82 4.71 -5.62 7.68
C PHE A 82 5.03 -6.57 6.53
N CYS A 83 4.47 -6.29 5.36
CA CYS A 83 4.77 -7.04 4.15
C CYS A 83 5.82 -6.34 3.29
N SER A 84 6.70 -7.14 2.67
CA SER A 84 7.70 -6.64 1.72
C SER A 84 7.08 -6.52 0.33
N ILE A 85 6.35 -5.42 0.09
CA ILE A 85 5.73 -5.12 -1.20
C ILE A 85 6.57 -4.07 -1.92
N PRO A 86 7.00 -4.31 -3.18
CA PRO A 86 7.78 -3.33 -3.91
C PRO A 86 6.95 -2.09 -4.20
N ARG A 87 7.58 -0.91 -4.17
CA ARG A 87 6.93 0.31 -4.66
C ARG A 87 6.90 0.29 -6.18
N CYS A 88 5.79 0.72 -6.76
CA CYS A 88 5.68 0.81 -8.21
C CYS A 88 6.71 1.82 -8.73
N SER A 89 7.70 1.35 -9.50
CA SER A 89 8.49 2.24 -10.33
C SER A 89 7.60 2.70 -11.48
N LYS A 90 7.44 4.01 -11.65
CA LYS A 90 7.00 4.50 -12.96
C LYS A 90 8.08 4.04 -13.94
N SER A 91 7.70 3.27 -14.97
CA SER A 91 8.60 2.90 -16.06
C SER A 91 9.38 4.16 -16.46
N SER A 92 10.68 4.17 -16.18
CA SER A 92 11.59 5.23 -16.59
C SER A 92 11.80 5.09 -18.09
N ARG A 93 10.77 5.40 -18.87
CA ARG A 93 10.87 5.63 -20.30
C ARG A 93 11.58 6.97 -20.47
N LEU A 94 12.91 6.93 -20.40
CA LEU A 94 13.86 7.93 -20.87
C LEU A 94 13.34 9.38 -20.86
N MET A 95 13.28 10.01 -19.68
CA MET A 95 13.46 11.47 -19.65
C MET A 95 14.94 11.73 -19.95
N ARG A 96 15.27 11.93 -21.23
CA ARG A 96 16.50 12.64 -21.59
C ARG A 96 16.33 14.07 -21.07
N ILE A 97 16.74 14.29 -19.82
CA ILE A 97 16.68 15.62 -19.19
C ILE A 97 17.72 16.50 -19.89
N ILE A 98 17.30 17.32 -20.85
CA ILE A 98 18.07 18.52 -21.22
C ILE A 98 17.81 19.50 -20.08
N ILE A 99 18.73 19.55 -19.10
CA ILE A 99 18.66 20.45 -17.96
C ILE A 99 18.88 21.88 -18.48
N SER A 100 17.79 22.59 -18.77
CA SER A 100 17.80 24.05 -18.95
C SER A 100 17.38 24.70 -17.64
N GLN A 101 18.20 25.63 -17.18
CA GLN A 101 18.45 25.97 -15.79
C GLN A 101 17.50 27.03 -15.23
N TYR A 102 16.23 27.06 -15.61
CA TYR A 102 15.31 28.11 -15.14
C TYR A 102 13.95 27.54 -14.76
N TRP A 103 13.65 27.71 -13.46
CA TRP A 103 12.52 27.25 -12.67
C TRP A 103 12.61 25.81 -12.12
N LYS A 104 13.14 25.69 -10.90
CA LYS A 104 12.94 24.54 -10.01
C LYS A 104 11.43 24.36 -9.74
N ILE A 105 10.74 23.63 -10.60
CA ILE A 105 9.39 23.12 -10.36
C ILE A 105 9.58 21.82 -9.58
N TRP A 106 9.42 21.85 -8.26
CA TRP A 106 9.48 20.67 -7.38
C TRP A 106 8.21 19.81 -7.49
N CYS A 107 7.79 19.47 -8.70
CA CYS A 107 6.65 18.58 -8.95
C CYS A 107 6.90 17.77 -10.22
N THR A 108 7.96 16.95 -10.28
CA THR A 108 8.19 16.08 -11.45
C THR A 108 8.26 14.58 -11.17
N THR A 109 8.02 14.11 -9.93
CA THR A 109 7.93 12.64 -9.69
C THR A 109 6.82 12.17 -8.75
N ASP A 110 6.22 13.03 -7.93
CA ASP A 110 5.30 12.57 -6.89
C ASP A 110 3.88 12.36 -7.43
N VAL A 111 3.45 11.10 -7.47
CA VAL A 111 2.01 10.83 -7.33
C VAL A 111 1.67 11.29 -5.92
N CYS A 112 1.07 12.48 -5.81
CA CYS A 112 0.66 13.08 -4.55
C CYS A 112 -0.12 12.07 -3.70
N CYS A 113 0.51 11.56 -2.64
CA CYS A 113 -0.15 10.85 -1.56
C CYS A 113 -0.78 11.89 -0.63
N GLN A 114 -1.71 12.69 -1.17
CA GLN A 114 -2.45 13.69 -0.39
C GLN A 114 -3.72 13.04 0.16
N THR A 115 -3.83 13.04 1.49
CA THR A 115 -5.00 12.64 2.26
C THR A 115 -6.23 13.48 1.87
N PRO A 116 -7.46 12.92 1.81
CA PRO A 116 -8.66 13.73 1.64
C PRO A 116 -9.06 14.29 3.00
N GLN A 117 -8.53 15.45 3.37
CA GLN A 117 -9.08 16.24 4.47
C GLN A 117 -9.10 17.71 4.06
N VAL A 118 -10.33 18.19 3.88
CA VAL A 118 -10.82 19.52 4.27
C VAL A 118 -9.76 20.62 4.37
N SER A 119 -9.90 21.60 3.50
CA SER A 119 -9.43 22.98 3.59
C SER A 119 -8.75 23.37 4.90
N ILE A 120 -7.46 23.70 4.88
CA ILE A 120 -6.86 24.85 5.58
C ILE A 120 -5.41 25.02 5.11
N ALA A 121 -5.01 26.29 5.06
CA ALA A 121 -3.84 26.84 4.44
C ALA A 121 -2.50 26.38 5.02
N LEU A 122 -1.49 26.43 4.14
CA LEU A 122 -0.08 26.77 4.38
C LEU A 122 0.45 26.51 5.80
N THR A 123 1.22 25.42 5.95
CA THR A 123 2.52 25.47 6.61
C THR A 123 3.38 24.33 6.08
N PHE A 124 4.60 24.69 5.67
CA PHE A 124 5.69 23.78 5.41
C PHE A 124 5.92 22.89 6.63
N ASP A 125 5.98 21.58 6.42
CA ASP A 125 6.96 20.73 7.11
C ASP A 125 7.14 19.42 6.33
N SER A 126 8.40 19.21 5.94
CA SER A 126 9.13 17.95 5.96
C SER A 126 8.37 16.64 5.73
N CYS A 127 8.74 15.93 4.67
CA CYS A 127 8.79 14.46 4.72
C CYS A 127 10.06 14.05 5.48
#